data_AF-A0A9Y1FPN3-F1
#
_entry.id   AF-A0A9Y1FPN3-F1
#
_cell.length_a   1.000
_cell.length_b   1.000
_cell.length_c   1.000
_cell.angle_alpha   90.00
_cell.angle_beta   90.00
_cell.angle_gamma   90.00
#
_symmetry.space_group_name_H-M   'P 1'
#
loop_
_entity.id
_entity.type
_entity.pdbx_description
1 polymer ?
#
loop_
_entity_poly.entity_id
_entity_poly.type
_entity_poly.pdbx_seq_one_letter_code
_entity_poly.pdbx_strand_id
1 'polypeptide(L)'
;MSLAHPFAQSIIQNCQKDSSWLLVLKWSKIDEVKKILEEKCDFETSVGSFILKYKYKGIDISFYKNGKLILTNVDNIENIIKELLG
;
A
#
# COMPACT_ATOMS: atom_id res chain seq x y z
N MET A 1 -2.81 15.93 -10.74
CA MET A 1 -4.02 15.93 -9.90
C MET A 1 -3.65 15.26 -8.59
N SER A 2 -3.84 15.93 -7.46
CA SER A 2 -3.53 15.37 -6.13
C SER A 2 -4.73 14.52 -5.69
N LEU A 3 -4.62 13.20 -5.82
CA LEU A 3 -5.64 12.24 -5.41
C LEU A 3 -5.64 12.14 -3.88
N ALA A 4 -6.43 12.99 -3.23
CA ALA A 4 -6.60 12.98 -1.77
C ALA A 4 -7.50 11.81 -1.35
N HIS A 5 -6.92 10.61 -1.17
CA HIS A 5 -7.63 9.52 -0.50
C HIS A 5 -7.64 9.78 1.02
N PRO A 6 -8.73 9.51 1.76
CA PRO A 6 -8.80 9.79 3.21
C PRO A 6 -7.65 9.17 4.02
N PHE A 7 -7.08 8.07 3.52
CA PHE A 7 -5.98 7.31 4.11
C PHE A 7 -4.58 7.72 3.64
N ALA A 8 -4.45 8.30 2.45
CA ALA A 8 -3.17 8.63 1.84
C ALA A 8 -2.86 10.13 2.00
N GLN A 9 -1.71 10.44 2.58
CA GLN A 9 -1.14 11.77 2.59
C GLN A 9 -0.57 12.16 1.22
N SER A 10 0.03 11.20 0.50
CA SER A 10 0.56 11.41 -0.85
C SER A 10 0.64 10.10 -1.61
N ILE A 11 0.47 10.18 -2.92
CA ILE A 11 0.59 9.06 -3.86
C ILE A 11 1.65 9.46 -4.89
N ILE A 12 2.74 8.71 -4.94
CA ILE A 12 3.89 8.97 -5.82
C ILE A 12 4.04 7.78 -6.75
N GLN A 13 3.89 8.02 -8.05
CA GLN A 13 4.18 7.02 -9.07
C GLN A 13 5.70 6.89 -9.22
N ASN A 14 6.25 5.69 -9.08
CA ASN A 14 7.66 5.45 -9.35
C ASN A 14 7.81 5.02 -10.81
N CYS A 15 8.36 5.90 -11.66
CA CYS A 15 8.40 5.70 -13.12
C CYS A 15 9.47 4.72 -13.61
N GLN A 16 10.12 3.93 -12.75
CA GLN A 16 11.12 2.95 -13.17
C GLN A 16 10.48 1.58 -13.39
N LYS A 17 10.12 1.34 -14.66
CA LYS A 17 9.91 0.06 -15.36
C LYS A 17 8.78 -0.89 -14.92
N ASP A 18 8.35 -0.83 -13.67
CA ASP A 18 7.27 -1.65 -13.13
C ASP A 18 6.20 -0.70 -12.60
N SER A 19 4.91 -0.97 -12.87
CA SER A 19 3.76 -0.15 -12.46
C SER A 19 3.65 -0.05 -10.94
N SER A 20 4.52 0.78 -10.36
CA SER A 20 4.87 0.81 -8.94
C SER A 20 4.47 2.14 -8.35
N TRP A 21 3.84 2.08 -7.19
CA TRP A 21 3.26 3.23 -6.52
C TRP A 21 3.70 3.25 -5.07
N LEU A 22 4.20 4.40 -4.63
CA LEU A 22 4.48 4.69 -3.24
C LEU A 22 3.33 5.51 -2.68
N LEU A 23 2.62 4.93 -1.72
CA LEU A 23 1.64 5.59 -0.89
C LEU A 23 2.28 5.98 0.44
N VAL A 24 2.16 7.26 0.78
CA VAL A 24 2.46 7.75 2.12
C VAL A 24 1.13 7.85 2.85
N LEU A 25 0.95 7.05 3.90
CA LEU A 25 -0.27 7.02 4.71
C LEU A 25 -0.27 8.14 5.74
N LYS A 26 -1.46 8.56 6.17
CA LYS A 26 -1.59 9.42 7.35
C LYS A 26 -1.23 8.64 8.60
N TRP A 27 -0.45 9.24 9.51
CA TRP A 27 -0.04 8.62 10.77
C TRP A 27 -1.22 8.04 11.59
N SER A 28 -2.33 8.77 11.66
CA SER A 28 -3.55 8.32 12.36
C SER A 28 -4.24 7.11 11.75
N LYS A 29 -3.84 6.69 10.55
CA LYS A 29 -4.45 5.60 9.78
C LYS A 29 -3.52 4.41 9.56
N ILE A 30 -2.26 4.46 10.03
CA ILE A 30 -1.28 3.40 9.82
C ILE A 30 -1.76 2.06 10.41
N ASP A 31 -2.20 2.06 11.68
CA ASP A 31 -2.71 0.84 12.33
C ASP A 31 -3.99 0.30 11.69
N GLU A 32 -4.88 1.18 11.23
CA GLU A 32 -6.13 0.81 10.55
C GLU A 32 -5.83 0.14 9.20
N VAL A 33 -4.93 0.72 8.41
CA VAL A 33 -4.46 0.15 7.14
C VAL A 33 -3.76 -1.19 7.37
N LYS A 34 -2.93 -1.30 8.41
CA LYS A 34 -2.26 -2.56 8.75
C LYS A 34 -3.27 -3.68 9.00
N LYS A 35 -4.30 -3.43 9.81
CA LYS A 35 -5.35 -4.42 10.10
C LYS A 35 -6.08 -4.85 8.82
N ILE A 36 -6.46 -3.87 7.99
CA ILE A 36 -7.10 -4.14 6.70
C ILE A 36 -6.24 -5.03 5.81
N LEU A 37 -4.92 -4.79 5.74
CA LEU A 37 -4.01 -5.62 4.97
C LEU A 37 -3.89 -7.04 5.55
N GLU A 38 -3.85 -7.18 6.88
CA GLU A 38 -3.83 -8.48 7.56
C GLU A 38 -5.14 -9.27 7.36
N GLU A 39 -6.28 -8.60 7.17
CA GLU A 39 -7.57 -9.25 6.94
C GLU A 39 -7.86 -9.54 5.46
N LYS A 40 -7.50 -8.63 4.56
CA LYS A 40 -7.85 -8.71 3.12
C LYS A 40 -6.74 -9.28 2.24
N CYS A 41 -5.49 -9.27 2.68
CA CYS A 41 -4.35 -9.68 1.87
C CYS A 41 -3.69 -10.94 2.42
N ASP A 42 -3.09 -11.72 1.55
CA ASP A 42 -2.28 -12.86 1.94
C ASP A 42 -0.94 -12.35 2.47
N PHE A 43 -0.65 -12.62 3.74
CA PHE A 43 0.67 -12.33 4.30
C PHE A 43 1.71 -13.26 3.69
N GLU A 44 2.71 -12.70 3.00
CA GLU A 44 3.79 -13.51 2.44
C GLU A 44 4.95 -13.63 3.41
N THR A 45 5.48 -12.50 3.90
CA THR A 45 6.68 -12.52 4.73
C THR A 45 6.90 -11.19 5.45
N SER A 46 7.78 -11.20 6.45
CA SER A 46 8.33 -10.00 7.06
C SER A 46 9.82 -9.90 6.76
N VAL A 47 10.25 -8.74 6.25
CA VAL A 47 11.67 -8.47 6.02
C VAL A 47 12.19 -7.64 7.19
N GLY A 48 12.84 -8.33 8.12
CA GLY A 48 13.24 -7.78 9.41
C GLY A 48 12.04 -7.30 10.24
N SER A 49 12.29 -6.43 11.21
CA SER A 49 11.25 -5.92 12.12
C SER A 49 10.45 -4.75 11.55
N PHE A 50 10.69 -4.33 10.30
CA PHE A 50 10.23 -3.04 9.77
C PHE A 50 9.32 -3.11 8.55
N ILE A 51 9.41 -4.18 7.74
CA ILE A 51 8.67 -4.32 6.49
C ILE A 51 7.81 -5.58 6.54
N LEU A 52 6.53 -5.44 6.26
CA LEU A 52 5.58 -6.53 6.09
C LEU A 52 5.22 -6.60 4.61
N LYS A 53 5.32 -7.80 4.02
CA LYS A 53 4.96 -8.05 2.64
C LYS A 53 3.65 -8.83 2.58
N TYR A 54 2.73 -8.31 1.80
CA TYR A 54 1.43 -8.90 1.53
C TYR A 54 1.25 -9.06 0.03
N LYS A 55 0.33 -9.93 -0.35
CA LYS A 55 -0.09 -10.12 -1.73
C LYS A 55 -1.60 -9.99 -1.84
N TYR A 56 -2.04 -9.29 -2.87
CA TYR A 56 -3.47 -9.07 -3.11
C TYR A 56 -3.77 -9.16 -4.60
N LYS A 57 -4.51 -10.18 -5.04
CA LYS A 57 -4.89 -10.36 -6.46
C LYS A 57 -3.72 -10.23 -7.45
N GLY A 58 -2.53 -10.71 -7.07
CA GLY A 58 -1.31 -10.63 -7.90
C GLY A 58 -0.51 -9.33 -7.77
N ILE A 59 -0.95 -8.40 -6.92
CA ILE A 59 -0.24 -7.17 -6.54
C ILE A 59 0.60 -7.45 -5.31
N ASP A 60 1.88 -7.10 -5.35
CA ASP A 60 2.74 -7.18 -4.17
C ASP A 60 2.68 -5.86 -3.41
N ILE A 61 2.44 -5.96 -2.10
CA ILE A 61 2.24 -4.83 -1.20
C ILE A 61 3.31 -4.90 -0.12
N SER A 62 4.20 -3.91 -0.10
CA SER A 62 5.19 -3.75 0.97
C SER A 62 4.76 -2.63 1.91
N PHE A 63 4.34 -3.01 3.12
CA PHE A 63 3.98 -2.09 4.19
C PHE A 63 5.18 -1.85 5.11
N TYR A 64 5.52 -0.59 5.28
CA TYR A 64 6.56 -0.14 6.19
C TYR A 64 5.90 0.45 7.44
N LYS A 65 6.39 0.08 8.62
CA LYS A 65 5.86 0.57 9.91
C LYS A 65 5.87 2.11 10.05
N ASN A 66 6.65 2.82 9.22
CA ASN A 66 6.68 4.28 9.17
C ASN A 66 5.55 4.91 8.33
N GLY A 67 4.56 4.12 7.89
CA GLY A 67 3.43 4.60 7.11
C GLY A 67 3.67 4.66 5.60
N LYS A 68 4.76 4.08 5.10
CA LYS A 68 4.96 3.92 3.65
C LYS A 68 4.35 2.61 3.19
N LEU A 69 3.65 2.64 2.07
CA LEU A 69 3.05 1.49 1.43
C LEU A 69 3.51 1.49 -0.02
N ILE A 70 4.23 0.47 -0.44
CA ILE A 70 4.66 0.32 -1.83
C ILE A 70 3.79 -0.76 -2.46
N LEU A 71 3.15 -0.47 -3.58
CA LEU A 71 2.46 -1.45 -4.39
C LEU A 71 3.19 -1.61 -5.72
N THR A 72 3.44 -2.85 -6.12
CA THR A 72 4.03 -3.20 -7.41
C THR A 72 3.05 -4.03 -8.22
N ASN A 73 3.17 -3.99 -9.55
CA ASN A 73 2.22 -4.61 -10.48
C ASN A 73 0.80 -4.01 -10.42
N VAL A 74 0.71 -2.68 -10.28
CA VAL A 74 -0.59 -1.97 -10.20
C VAL A 74 -0.83 -1.10 -11.43
N ASP A 75 -1.74 -1.54 -12.30
CA ASP A 75 -2.19 -0.76 -13.46
C ASP A 75 -3.08 0.42 -13.06
N ASN A 76 -3.99 0.24 -12.10
CA ASN A 76 -4.92 1.28 -11.65
C ASN A 76 -4.92 1.41 -10.12
N ILE A 77 -4.07 2.31 -9.62
CA ILE A 77 -3.87 2.51 -8.19
C ILE A 77 -5.13 3.00 -7.47
N GLU A 78 -5.97 3.80 -8.13
CA GLU A 78 -7.19 4.35 -7.53
C GLU A 78 -8.19 3.23 -7.22
N ASN A 79 -8.35 2.29 -8.15
CA ASN A 79 -9.25 1.16 -7.95
C ASN A 79 -8.75 0.25 -6.83
N ILE A 80 -7.44 -0.04 -6.80
CA ILE A 80 -6.83 -0.89 -5.76
C ILE A 80 -6.92 -0.25 -4.39
N ILE A 81 -6.63 1.04 -4.28
CA ILE A 81 -6.78 1.76 -3.01
C ILE A 81 -8.23 1.72 -2.54
N LYS A 82 -9.20 1.91 -3.45
CA LYS A 82 -10.61 1.87 -3.10
C LYS A 82 -11.09 0.48 -2.69
N GLU A 83 -10.61 -0.59 -3.33
CA GLU A 83 -10.96 -1.96 -2.94
C GLU A 83 -10.31 -2.36 -1.59
N LEU A 84 -9.06 -1.95 -1.36
CA LEU A 84 -8.33 -2.26 -0.14
C LEU A 84 -8.81 -1.41 1.02
N LEU A 85 -8.79 -0.09 0.88
CA LEU A 85 -8.98 0.90 1.95
C LEU A 85 -10.33 1.62 1.93
N GLY A 86 -11.20 1.35 0.96
CA GLY A 86 -12.55 1.90 0.85
C GLY A 86 -13.63 1.03 1.46
#